data_AF-A0A246WQ48-F1
#
_entry.id   AF-A0A246WQ48-F1
#
_cell.length_a   1.000
_cell.length_b   1.000
_cell.length_c   1.000
_cell.angle_alpha   90.00
_cell.angle_beta   90.00
_cell.angle_gamma   90.00
#
_symmetry.space_group_name_H-M   'P 1'
#
loop_
_entity.id
_entity.type
_entity.pdbx_description
1 polymer ?
#
loop_
_entity_poly.entity_id
_entity_poly.type
_entity_poly.pdbx_seq_one_letter_code
_entity_poly.pdbx_strand_id
1 'polypeptide(L)'
;MHDDEHEDEAKALTPAPEGFGYLYITRPYAQQRSVKAKLFVNDVFLAELGPKSFARIKIRQGVYRIKITAEKTEDVFISVGMKKETFLEYQIAEHFFSTEPSIKLVSKERAKESMQPLDMVVSRND
;
A
#
# COMPACT_ATOMS: atom_id res chain seq x y z
N MET A 1 0.34 15.38 -11.08
CA MET A 1 1.69 15.79 -10.67
C MET A 1 2.27 14.59 -9.97
N HIS A 2 3.34 14.02 -10.52
CA HIS A 2 4.13 12.98 -9.86
C HIS A 2 4.96 13.68 -8.79
N ASP A 3 4.99 13.13 -7.60
CA ASP A 3 5.76 13.67 -6.48
C ASP A 3 7.10 12.91 -6.41
N ASP A 4 7.97 13.19 -7.39
CA ASP A 4 9.25 12.48 -7.59
C ASP A 4 10.15 12.54 -6.34
N GLU A 5 10.15 13.67 -5.61
CA GLU A 5 10.95 13.84 -4.38
C GLU A 5 10.50 12.90 -3.25
N HIS A 6 9.20 12.71 -3.09
CA HIS A 6 8.67 11.81 -2.07
C HIS A 6 8.86 10.33 -2.46
N GLU A 7 8.99 10.03 -3.75
CA GLU A 7 9.25 8.69 -4.27
C GLU A 7 10.68 8.23 -3.96
N ASP A 8 11.69 9.08 -4.19
CA ASP A 8 13.08 8.76 -3.85
C ASP A 8 13.24 8.51 -2.34
N GLU A 9 12.64 9.33 -1.50
CA GLU A 9 12.63 9.09 -0.05
C GLU A 9 11.90 7.80 0.34
N ALA A 10 10.81 7.47 -0.36
CA ALA A 10 10.05 6.27 -0.11
C ALA A 10 10.87 5.02 -0.48
N LYS A 11 11.59 5.07 -1.61
CA LYS A 11 12.49 4.01 -2.07
C LYS A 11 13.76 3.92 -1.21
N ALA A 12 14.22 5.03 -0.67
CA ALA A 12 15.31 5.10 0.31
C ALA A 12 14.91 4.56 1.69
N LEU A 13 13.61 4.35 1.94
CA LEU A 13 13.08 3.93 3.24
C LEU A 13 13.48 4.92 4.34
N THR A 14 13.38 6.21 4.04
CA THR A 14 13.68 7.26 5.00
C THR A 14 12.75 7.11 6.21
N PRO A 15 13.29 6.99 7.44
CA PRO A 15 12.50 6.75 8.63
C PRO A 15 11.53 7.92 8.89
N ALA A 16 10.37 7.60 9.45
CA ALA A 16 9.40 8.61 9.83
C ALA A 16 9.92 9.52 10.95
N PRO A 17 9.49 10.80 10.98
CA PRO A 17 9.77 11.67 12.11
C PRO A 17 9.22 11.07 13.42
N GLU A 18 9.79 11.50 14.54
CA GLU A 18 9.48 10.92 15.85
C GLU A 18 7.97 10.98 16.17
N GLY A 19 7.41 9.88 16.67
CA GLY A 19 5.97 9.71 16.90
C GLY A 19 5.14 9.27 15.67
N PHE A 20 5.74 9.23 14.48
CA PHE A 20 5.11 8.72 13.26
C PHE A 20 5.74 7.40 12.80
N GLY A 21 5.03 6.74 11.89
CA GLY A 21 5.47 5.59 11.12
C GLY A 21 5.03 5.73 9.67
N TYR A 22 5.78 5.11 8.77
CA TYR A 22 5.39 4.99 7.37
C TYR A 22 4.75 3.64 7.10
N LEU A 23 3.52 3.66 6.59
CA LEU A 23 2.86 2.52 6.01
C LEU A 23 3.16 2.47 4.51
N TYR A 24 3.82 1.41 4.08
CA TYR A 24 4.08 1.12 2.68
C TYR A 24 3.12 0.02 2.24
N ILE A 25 2.35 0.28 1.19
CA ILE A 25 1.47 -0.72 0.59
C ILE A 25 1.84 -0.85 -0.87
N THR A 26 2.29 -2.04 -1.26
CA THR A 26 2.69 -2.33 -2.63
C THR A 26 1.62 -3.13 -3.36
N ARG A 27 1.40 -2.81 -4.63
CA ARG A 27 0.66 -3.63 -5.58
C ARG A 27 1.59 -3.95 -6.76
N PRO A 28 2.48 -4.94 -6.62
CA PRO A 28 3.52 -5.22 -7.61
C PRO A 28 2.99 -5.90 -8.88
N TYR A 29 1.72 -6.31 -8.89
CA TYR A 29 1.13 -7.09 -9.96
C TYR A 29 0.46 -6.19 -11.02
N ALA A 30 0.70 -6.53 -12.29
CA ALA A 30 0.08 -5.89 -13.44
C ALA A 30 -1.24 -6.54 -13.87
N GLN A 31 -1.69 -7.57 -13.15
CA GLN A 31 -3.00 -8.18 -13.35
C GLN A 31 -4.10 -7.15 -13.05
N GLN A 32 -5.20 -7.22 -13.80
CA GLN A 32 -6.28 -6.25 -13.73
C GLN A 32 -5.80 -4.80 -13.96
N ARG A 33 -5.21 -4.53 -15.15
CA ARG A 33 -4.63 -3.24 -15.53
C ARG A 33 -5.57 -2.04 -15.39
N SER A 34 -6.88 -2.28 -15.49
CA SER A 34 -7.91 -1.25 -15.37
C SER A 34 -8.53 -1.14 -13.97
N VAL A 35 -8.27 -2.11 -13.09
CA VAL A 35 -8.84 -2.10 -11.73
C VAL A 35 -7.96 -1.26 -10.84
N LYS A 36 -8.59 -0.34 -10.10
CA LYS A 36 -7.95 0.47 -9.08
C LYS A 36 -8.36 -0.01 -7.70
N ALA A 37 -7.39 -0.12 -6.81
CA ALA A 37 -7.62 -0.52 -5.43
C ALA A 37 -7.62 0.72 -4.54
N LYS A 38 -8.72 1.00 -3.86
CA LYS A 38 -8.84 2.10 -2.91
C LYS A 38 -8.41 1.62 -1.53
N LEU A 39 -7.55 2.39 -0.91
CA LEU A 39 -7.03 2.13 0.41
C LEU A 39 -7.71 3.04 1.43
N PHE A 40 -8.17 2.41 2.51
CA PHE A 40 -8.75 3.08 3.65
C PHE A 40 -8.02 2.67 4.93
N VAL A 41 -7.83 3.64 5.81
CA VAL A 41 -7.28 3.42 7.15
C VAL A 41 -8.27 3.93 8.17
N ASN A 42 -8.76 3.04 9.04
CA ASN A 42 -9.88 3.31 9.94
C ASN A 42 -11.08 3.92 9.19
N ASP A 43 -11.42 3.31 8.04
CA ASP A 43 -12.50 3.75 7.13
C ASP A 43 -12.29 5.13 6.46
N VAL A 44 -11.14 5.77 6.66
CA VAL A 44 -10.75 7.01 5.97
C VAL A 44 -9.99 6.68 4.69
N PHE A 45 -10.48 7.16 3.55
CA PHE A 45 -9.79 6.99 2.26
C PHE A 45 -8.47 7.77 2.24
N LEU A 46 -7.35 7.06 2.00
CA LEU A 46 -6.02 7.67 1.99
C LEU A 46 -5.32 7.62 0.63
N ALA A 47 -5.52 6.57 -0.17
CA ALA A 47 -4.82 6.42 -1.45
C ALA A 47 -5.59 5.54 -2.44
N GLU A 48 -5.28 5.71 -3.72
CA GLU A 48 -5.76 4.85 -4.81
C GLU A 48 -4.56 4.18 -5.49
N LEU A 49 -4.49 2.86 -5.40
CA LEU A 49 -3.42 2.01 -5.93
C LEU A 49 -3.82 1.47 -7.31
N GLY A 50 -3.11 1.94 -8.34
CA GLY A 50 -3.11 1.35 -9.67
C GLY A 50 -2.33 0.03 -9.73
N PRO A 51 -2.37 -0.67 -10.88
CA PRO A 51 -1.48 -1.80 -11.11
C PRO A 51 -0.03 -1.32 -11.15
N LYS A 52 0.91 -2.14 -10.66
CA LYS A 52 2.34 -1.79 -10.54
C LYS A 52 2.60 -0.47 -9.79
N SER A 53 1.86 -0.22 -8.72
CA SER A 53 2.03 1.00 -7.93
C SER A 53 2.19 0.72 -6.45
N PHE A 54 2.68 1.70 -5.71
CA PHE A 54 2.75 1.63 -4.25
C PHE A 54 2.36 2.95 -3.61
N ALA A 55 1.88 2.90 -2.37
CA ALA A 55 1.57 4.07 -1.57
C ALA A 55 2.47 4.10 -0.33
N ARG A 56 2.98 5.28 -0.01
CA ARG A 56 3.61 5.59 1.28
C ARG A 56 2.71 6.54 2.05
N ILE A 57 2.36 6.17 3.28
CA ILE A 57 1.44 6.93 4.11
C ILE A 57 2.09 7.19 5.46
N LYS A 58 2.24 8.46 5.78
CA LYS A 58 2.67 8.91 7.10
C LYS A 58 1.49 8.80 8.06
N ILE A 59 1.63 8.03 9.14
CA ILE A 59 0.59 7.90 10.15
C ILE A 59 1.22 7.84 11.54
N ARG A 60 0.48 8.19 12.59
CA ARG A 60 0.99 8.05 13.96
C ARG A 60 1.20 6.58 14.31
N GLN A 61 2.06 6.30 15.27
CA GLN A 61 2.22 4.94 15.79
C GLN A 61 0.95 4.55 16.55
N GLY A 62 0.46 3.32 16.34
CA GLY A 62 -0.82 2.88 16.87
C GLY A 62 -1.34 1.64 16.14
N VAL A 63 -2.54 1.19 16.51
CA VAL A 63 -3.20 0.08 15.82
C VAL A 63 -4.21 0.64 14.85
N TYR A 64 -4.10 0.24 13.59
CA TYR A 64 -4.97 0.72 12.52
C TYR A 64 -5.59 -0.45 11.78
N ARG A 65 -6.85 -0.27 11.37
CA ARG A 65 -7.54 -1.18 10.47
C ARG A 65 -7.32 -0.70 9.05
N ILE A 66 -6.58 -1.48 8.28
CA ILE A 66 -6.32 -1.22 6.87
C ILE A 66 -7.37 -1.98 6.07
N LYS A 67 -8.11 -1.27 5.23
CA LYS A 67 -9.10 -1.83 4.30
C LYS A 67 -8.66 -1.51 2.87
N ILE A 68 -8.67 -2.50 2.00
CA ILE A 68 -8.48 -2.30 0.56
C ILE A 68 -9.69 -2.81 -0.18
N THR A 69 -10.27 -1.97 -1.04
CA THR A 69 -11.41 -2.31 -1.88
C THR A 69 -11.01 -2.19 -3.33
N ALA A 70 -11.37 -3.14 -4.18
CA ALA A 70 -11.16 -3.03 -5.62
C ALA A 70 -12.44 -3.41 -6.36
N GLU A 71 -12.61 -2.90 -7.58
CA GLU A 71 -13.81 -3.21 -8.37
C GLU A 71 -13.92 -4.71 -8.63
N LYS A 72 -15.13 -5.26 -8.45
CA LYS A 72 -15.46 -6.67 -8.72
C LYS A 72 -14.69 -7.69 -7.88
N THR A 73 -14.07 -7.27 -6.77
CA THR A 73 -13.44 -8.17 -5.80
C THR A 73 -14.05 -7.94 -4.42
N GLU A 74 -13.84 -8.89 -3.51
CA GLU A 74 -14.18 -8.69 -2.11
C GLU A 74 -13.27 -7.63 -1.45
N ASP A 75 -13.76 -7.05 -0.35
CA ASP A 75 -12.98 -6.13 0.46
C ASP A 75 -12.02 -6.93 1.35
N VAL A 76 -10.74 -6.56 1.39
CA VAL A 76 -9.77 -7.16 2.30
C VAL A 76 -9.47 -6.24 3.46
N PHE A 77 -9.26 -6.83 4.63
CA PHE A 77 -8.98 -6.11 5.86
C PHE A 77 -7.79 -6.74 6.58
N ILE A 78 -6.92 -5.89 7.15
CA ILE A 78 -5.86 -6.33 8.05
C ILE A 78 -5.67 -5.30 9.16
N SER A 79 -5.57 -5.78 10.39
CA SER A 79 -5.21 -4.95 11.53
C SER A 79 -3.71 -4.92 11.68
N VAL A 80 -3.14 -3.72 11.73
CA VAL A 80 -1.70 -3.51 11.73
C VAL A 80 -1.31 -2.63 12.90
N GLY A 81 -0.38 -3.11 13.72
CA GLY A 81 0.31 -2.29 14.71
C GLY A 81 1.42 -1.48 14.03
N MET A 82 1.12 -0.23 13.70
CA MET A 82 2.07 0.71 13.11
C MET A 82 3.21 0.99 14.08
N LYS A 83 4.42 0.55 13.68
CA LYS A 83 5.69 0.89 14.33
C LYS A 83 6.34 2.04 13.55
N LYS A 84 7.67 2.08 13.45
CA LYS A 84 8.39 3.07 12.62
C LYS A 84 8.15 2.88 11.11
N GLU A 85 8.08 1.62 10.68
CA GLU A 85 7.85 1.23 9.30
C GLU A 85 6.95 0.01 9.30
N THR A 86 6.00 -0.07 8.38
CA THR A 86 5.21 -1.28 8.17
C THR A 86 4.96 -1.47 6.69
N PHE A 87 5.12 -2.71 6.24
CA PHE A 87 5.06 -3.06 4.83
C PHE A 87 3.94 -4.05 4.59
N LEU A 88 3.05 -3.70 3.68
CA LEU A 88 1.95 -4.53 3.23
C LEU A 88 2.09 -4.77 1.73
N GLU A 89 1.77 -5.99 1.31
CA GLU A 89 1.66 -6.35 -0.10
C GLU A 89 0.21 -6.71 -0.37
N TYR A 90 -0.38 -6.04 -1.37
CA TYR A 90 -1.72 -6.30 -1.87
C TYR A 90 -1.64 -6.98 -3.23
N GLN A 91 -2.39 -8.07 -3.36
CA GLN A 91 -2.48 -8.85 -4.58
C GLN A 91 -3.93 -9.17 -4.88
N ILE A 92 -4.27 -9.18 -6.17
CA ILE A 92 -5.51 -9.76 -6.67
C ILE A 92 -5.08 -10.98 -7.49
N ALA A 93 -5.38 -12.18 -6.99
CA ALA A 93 -5.10 -13.42 -7.71
C ALA A 93 -6.29 -13.78 -8.60
N GLU A 94 -6.04 -13.91 -9.91
CA GLU A 94 -7.04 -14.41 -10.85
C GLU A 94 -6.89 -15.93 -11.02
N HIS A 95 -7.93 -16.66 -10.66
CA HIS A 95 -8.11 -18.08 -10.96
C HIS A 95 -9.15 -18.26 -12.06
N PHE A 96 -9.21 -19.43 -12.69
CA PHE A 96 -10.10 -19.73 -13.83
C PHE A 96 -11.58 -19.41 -13.59
N PHE A 97 -12.04 -19.35 -12.33
CA PHE A 97 -13.43 -19.07 -11.95
C PHE A 97 -13.58 -18.03 -10.82
N SER A 98 -12.50 -17.49 -10.27
CA SER A 98 -12.55 -16.59 -9.11
C SER A 98 -11.46 -15.53 -9.16
N THR A 99 -11.74 -14.40 -8.52
CA THR A 99 -10.77 -13.32 -8.31
C THR A 99 -10.64 -13.12 -6.81
N GLU A 100 -9.50 -13.52 -6.25
CA GLU A 100 -9.26 -13.52 -4.80
C GLU A 100 -8.28 -12.40 -4.43
N PRO A 101 -8.77 -11.32 -3.81
CA PRO A 101 -7.90 -10.30 -3.26
C PRO A 101 -7.26 -10.79 -1.95
N SER A 102 -6.00 -10.47 -1.74
CA SER A 102 -5.28 -10.76 -0.50
C SER A 102 -4.39 -9.60 -0.10
N ILE A 103 -4.26 -9.41 1.21
CA ILE A 103 -3.33 -8.45 1.80
C ILE A 103 -2.50 -9.17 2.87
N LYS A 104 -1.19 -8.95 2.86
CA LYS A 104 -0.29 -9.58 3.82
C LYS A 104 0.80 -8.62 4.28
N LEU A 105 1.26 -8.84 5.50
CA LEU A 105 2.47 -8.20 6.02
C LEU A 105 3.69 -8.83 5.36
N VAL A 106 4.62 -8.01 4.90
CA VAL A 106 5.87 -8.45 4.28
C VAL A 106 7.08 -7.87 5.01
N SER A 107 8.24 -8.49 4.82
CA SER A 107 9.49 -7.95 5.34
C SER A 107 9.92 -6.70 4.59
N LYS A 108 10.76 -5.87 5.23
CA LYS A 108 11.36 -4.67 4.63
C LYS A 108 12.08 -4.98 3.33
N GLU A 109 12.83 -6.08 3.30
CA GLU A 109 13.61 -6.53 2.13
C GLU A 109 12.69 -6.82 0.95
N ARG A 110 11.65 -7.64 1.17
CA ARG A 110 10.67 -8.01 0.15
C ARG A 110 9.94 -6.77 -0.39
N ALA A 111 9.56 -5.87 0.50
CA ALA A 111 8.91 -4.63 0.12
C ALA A 111 9.84 -3.74 -0.70
N LYS A 112 11.10 -3.60 -0.30
CA LYS A 112 12.09 -2.81 -1.03
C LYS A 112 12.30 -3.33 -2.44
N GLU A 113 12.54 -4.62 -2.60
CA GLU A 113 12.67 -5.27 -3.92
C GLU A 113 11.42 -5.06 -4.77
N SER A 114 10.24 -5.21 -4.16
CA SER A 114 8.97 -5.07 -4.85
C SER A 114 8.64 -3.63 -5.21
N MET A 115 9.12 -2.62 -4.46
CA MET A 115 8.89 -1.19 -4.70
C MET A 115 9.78 -0.59 -5.78
N GLN A 116 10.99 -1.13 -6.00
CA GLN A 116 11.92 -0.61 -7.01
C GLN A 116 11.29 -0.41 -8.40
N PRO A 117 10.54 -1.38 -8.96
CA PRO A 117 9.91 -1.22 -10.27
C PRO A 117 8.52 -0.57 -10.23
N LEU A 118 8.08 -0.02 -9.09
CA LEU A 118 6.72 0.54 -8.93
C LEU A 118 6.75 2.06 -8.91
N ASP A 119 5.66 2.63 -9.40
CA ASP A 119 5.39 4.07 -9.33
C ASP A 119 4.67 4.40 -8.02
N MET A 120 5.09 5.50 -7.37
CA MET A 120 4.42 5.93 -6.15
C MET A 120 3.12 6.67 -6.48
N VAL A 121 2.04 6.33 -5.77
CA VAL A 121 0.79 7.09 -5.83
C VAL A 121 0.76 8.16 -4.76
N VAL A 122 0.15 9.29 -5.10
CA VAL A 122 -0.08 10.39 -4.16
C VAL A 122 -1.06 9.93 -3.09
N SER A 123 -0.64 9.97 -1.83
CA SER A 123 -1.52 9.76 -0.67
C SER A 123 -2.09 11.08 -0.18
N ARG A 124 -3.33 11.09 0.31
CA ARG A 124 -4.07 12.28 0.76
C ARG A 124 -3.76 12.71 2.21
N ASN A 125 -2.57 12.42 2.71
CA ASN A 125 -2.16 12.89 4.04
C ASN A 125 -1.33 14.16 3.90
N ASP A 126 -2.01 15.30 4.07
CA ASP A 126 -1.42 16.62 4.37
C ASP A 126 -1.08 16.71 5.88
#